data_AF-W9TPS6-F1
#
_entry.id   AF-W9TPS6-F1
#
_cell.length_a   1.000
_cell.length_b   1.000
_cell.length_c   1.000
_cell.angle_alpha   90.00
_cell.angle_beta   90.00
_cell.angle_gamma   90.00
#
_symmetry.space_group_name_H-M   'P 1'
#
loop_
_entity.id
_entity.type
_entity.pdbx_description
1 polymer ?
#
loop_
_entity_poly.entity_id
_entity_poly.type
_entity_poly.pdbx_seq_one_letter_code
_entity_poly.pdbx_strand_id
1 'polypeptide(L)'
;MISAATGAMALLMVTLVKNHGLEYLLAATLLCGVLQIFAGYLKLGSLMRFVSRSVVTGFVNALAILIFMAQLPELTNVTWHVYAMTAAGLGIIYLFPYLPKIGKLIPSPLVCIIVLTAVAIAVGLDIRTVGDMGQLPDTLPVFLWPDVPLTFETLVIIFVLGSPGRRWTTRVDDDRDHCGRLDRHTQQ
;
A
#
# COMPACT_ATOMS: atom_id res chain seq x y z
N MET A 1 2.95 20.90 6.46
CA MET A 1 2.56 19.64 5.80
C MET A 1 3.25 18.51 6.53
N ILE A 2 2.55 17.42 6.84
CA ILE A 2 3.15 16.23 7.44
C ILE A 2 3.66 15.36 6.30
N SER A 3 4.95 14.99 6.32
CA SER A 3 5.54 14.06 5.35
C SER A 3 5.70 12.70 6.02
N ALA A 4 5.06 11.68 5.47
CA ALA A 4 5.09 10.30 5.95
C ALA A 4 4.99 9.33 4.77
N ALA A 5 5.20 8.02 5.03
CA ALA A 5 5.03 6.99 4.01
C ALA A 5 3.58 6.96 3.51
N THR A 6 3.38 7.28 2.23
CA THR A 6 2.05 7.25 1.60
C THR A 6 1.80 5.88 0.96
N GLY A 7 0.54 5.44 0.94
CA GLY A 7 0.15 4.19 0.27
C GLY A 7 0.53 4.15 -1.23
N ALA A 8 0.55 5.32 -1.88
CA ALA A 8 1.01 5.45 -3.28
C ALA A 8 2.43 4.94 -3.50
N MET A 9 3.36 5.36 -2.63
CA MET A 9 4.76 4.95 -2.73
C MET A 9 4.94 3.49 -2.34
N ALA A 10 4.24 3.02 -1.30
CA ALA A 10 4.31 1.63 -0.87
C ALA A 10 3.91 0.66 -1.99
N LEU A 11 2.78 0.91 -2.66
CA LEU A 11 2.28 0.04 -3.73
C LEU A 11 3.27 -0.13 -4.90
N LEU A 12 4.00 0.93 -5.25
CA LEU A 12 5.04 0.86 -6.29
C LEU A 12 6.24 0.03 -5.82
N MET A 13 6.65 0.23 -4.56
CA MET A 13 7.84 -0.41 -4.00
C MET A 13 7.65 -1.90 -3.70
N VAL A 14 6.42 -2.39 -3.49
CA VAL A 14 6.15 -3.83 -3.27
C VAL A 14 6.77 -4.70 -4.37
N THR A 15 6.66 -4.27 -5.63
CA THR A 15 7.21 -5.04 -6.75
C THR A 15 8.74 -4.97 -6.85
N LEU A 16 9.34 -3.87 -6.40
CA LEU A 16 10.79 -3.73 -6.33
C LEU A 16 11.36 -4.68 -5.27
N VAL A 17 10.82 -4.61 -4.05
CA VAL A 17 11.25 -5.43 -2.91
C VAL A 17 11.07 -6.91 -3.21
N LYS A 18 9.96 -7.31 -3.83
CA LYS A 18 9.69 -8.71 -4.18
C LYS A 18 10.73 -9.29 -5.15
N ASN A 19 11.24 -8.50 -6.09
CA ASN A 19 12.13 -9.00 -7.15
C ASN A 19 13.62 -8.76 -6.87
N HIS A 20 13.97 -7.72 -6.12
CA HIS A 20 15.37 -7.29 -5.94
C HIS A 20 15.77 -7.14 -4.46
N GLY A 21 14.84 -7.34 -3.52
CA GLY A 21 15.12 -7.26 -2.09
C GLY A 21 15.09 -5.84 -1.52
N LEU A 22 15.37 -5.75 -0.22
CA LEU A 22 15.24 -4.53 0.58
C LEU A 22 16.36 -3.51 0.32
N GLU A 23 17.56 -3.98 -0.03
CA GLU A 23 18.71 -3.12 -0.34
C GLU A 23 18.46 -2.22 -1.56
N TYR A 24 17.77 -2.75 -2.57
CA TYR A 24 17.37 -1.98 -3.75
C TYR A 24 16.33 -0.90 -3.41
N LEU A 25 15.48 -1.10 -2.39
CA LEU A 25 14.57 -0.07 -1.91
C LEU A 25 15.35 1.08 -1.28
N LEU A 26 16.35 0.79 -0.43
CA LEU A 26 17.21 1.82 0.17
C LEU A 26 17.96 2.61 -0.90
N ALA A 27 18.57 1.92 -1.87
CA ALA A 27 19.26 2.54 -3.00
C ALA A 27 18.31 3.41 -3.84
N ALA A 28 17.11 2.90 -4.18
CA ALA A 28 16.11 3.64 -4.94
C ALA A 28 15.61 4.89 -4.20
N THR A 29 15.43 4.81 -2.88
CA THR A 29 14.95 5.94 -2.07
C THR A 29 16.03 7.03 -1.98
N LEU A 30 17.30 6.65 -1.81
CA LEU A 30 18.43 7.58 -1.82
C LEU A 30 18.59 8.26 -3.18
N LEU A 31 18.52 7.49 -4.28
CA LEU A 31 18.55 8.02 -5.63
C LEU A 31 17.37 8.97 -5.89
N CYS A 32 16.16 8.62 -5.45
CA CYS A 32 14.97 9.46 -5.56
C CYS A 32 15.17 10.80 -4.84
N GLY A 33 15.75 10.79 -3.62
CA GLY A 33 16.08 12.00 -2.88
C GLY A 33 17.07 12.89 -3.62
N VAL A 34 18.13 12.31 -4.19
CA VAL A 34 19.10 13.04 -5.02
C VAL A 34 18.41 13.68 -6.24
N LEU A 35 17.58 12.92 -6.97
CA LEU A 35 16.82 13.42 -8.11
C LEU A 35 15.83 14.53 -7.71
N GLN A 36 15.19 14.43 -6.55
CA GLN A 36 14.31 15.48 -6.03
C GLN A 36 15.07 16.77 -5.74
N ILE A 37 16.29 16.69 -5.19
CA ILE A 37 17.15 17.86 -4.96
C ILE A 37 17.51 18.52 -6.29
N PHE A 38 17.94 17.74 -7.29
CA PHE A 38 18.24 18.26 -8.63
C PHE A 38 17.01 18.89 -9.30
N ALA A 39 15.85 18.25 -9.22
CA ALA A 39 14.60 18.78 -9.77
C ALA A 39 14.16 20.09 -9.08
N GLY A 40 14.40 20.19 -7.76
CA GLY A 40 14.18 21.40 -6.98
C GLY A 40 15.11 22.53 -7.40
N TYR A 41 16.40 22.24 -7.61
CA TYR A 41 17.38 23.22 -8.11
C TYR A 41 16.99 23.77 -9.49
N LEU A 42 16.51 22.90 -10.38
CA LEU A 42 16.03 23.26 -11.73
C LEU A 42 14.62 23.90 -11.73
N LYS A 43 13.98 24.06 -10.56
CA LYS A 43 12.61 24.60 -10.40
C LYS A 43 11.54 23.87 -11.24
N LEU A 44 11.72 22.56 -11.46
CA LEU A 44 10.79 21.73 -12.24
C LEU A 44 9.41 21.60 -11.58
N GLY A 45 9.23 22.05 -10.34
CA GLY A 45 7.92 22.13 -9.69
C GLY A 45 6.91 23.00 -10.46
N SER A 46 7.36 24.03 -11.19
CA SER A 46 6.48 24.81 -12.07
C SER A 46 5.92 23.96 -13.22
N LEU A 47 6.66 22.94 -13.67
CA LEU A 47 6.27 22.07 -14.77
C LEU A 47 5.13 21.10 -14.36
N MET A 48 4.97 20.82 -13.07
CA MET A 48 3.85 19.98 -12.60
C MET A 48 2.47 20.58 -12.91
N ARG A 49 2.38 21.89 -13.17
CA ARG A 49 1.13 22.53 -13.59
C ARG A 49 0.62 22.04 -14.95
N PHE A 50 1.50 21.46 -15.78
CA PHE A 50 1.15 20.94 -17.10
C PHE A 50 0.58 19.52 -17.03
N VAL A 51 0.62 18.87 -15.86
CA VAL A 51 -0.05 17.58 -15.66
C VAL A 51 -1.56 17.81 -15.65
N SER A 52 -2.28 17.13 -16.55
CA SER A 52 -3.73 17.30 -16.66
C SER A 52 -4.43 16.80 -15.40
N ARG A 53 -5.52 17.48 -15.01
CA ARG A 53 -6.33 17.06 -13.86
C ARG A 53 -6.87 15.64 -14.04
N SER A 54 -7.19 15.24 -15.27
CA SER A 54 -7.68 13.90 -15.61
C SER A 54 -6.67 12.79 -15.30
N VAL A 55 -5.37 13.05 -15.45
CA VAL A 55 -4.33 12.07 -15.10
C VAL A 55 -4.24 11.91 -13.58
N VAL A 56 -4.30 13.01 -12.83
CA VAL A 56 -4.23 12.98 -11.36
C VAL A 56 -5.46 12.28 -10.77
N THR A 57 -6.67 12.60 -11.26
CA THR A 57 -7.89 11.93 -10.78
C THR A 57 -7.93 10.46 -11.16
N GLY A 58 -7.51 10.11 -12.38
CA GLY A 58 -7.36 8.71 -12.81
C GLY A 58 -6.39 7.93 -11.93
N PHE A 59 -5.23 8.52 -11.62
CA PHE A 59 -4.24 7.94 -10.73
C PHE A 59 -4.79 7.72 -9.30
N VAL A 60 -5.47 8.71 -8.72
CA VAL A 60 -6.06 8.59 -7.37
C VAL A 60 -7.16 7.53 -7.32
N ASN A 61 -8.00 7.44 -8.35
CA ASN A 61 -9.04 6.40 -8.44
C ASN A 61 -8.42 5.00 -8.55
N ALA A 62 -7.40 4.84 -9.41
CA ALA A 62 -6.68 3.58 -9.53
C ALA A 62 -6.00 3.19 -8.21
N LEU A 63 -5.38 4.15 -7.52
CA LEU A 63 -4.78 3.93 -6.20
C LEU A 63 -5.82 3.50 -5.17
N ALA A 64 -7.00 4.13 -5.12
CA ALA A 64 -8.06 3.74 -4.20
C ALA A 64 -8.50 2.28 -4.42
N ILE A 65 -8.69 1.88 -5.68
CA ILE A 65 -9.02 0.50 -6.05
C ILE A 65 -7.88 -0.45 -5.66
N LEU A 66 -6.62 -0.08 -5.90
CA LEU A 66 -5.47 -0.91 -5.52
C LEU A 66 -5.35 -1.10 -4.01
N ILE A 67 -5.58 -0.06 -3.21
CA ILE A 67 -5.60 -0.17 -1.75
C ILE A 67 -6.72 -1.11 -1.32
N PHE A 68 -7.92 -0.96 -1.89
CA PHE A 68 -9.05 -1.84 -1.59
C PHE A 68 -8.77 -3.29 -1.97
N MET A 69 -8.23 -3.54 -3.16
CA MET A 69 -7.80 -4.87 -3.61
C MET A 69 -6.72 -5.46 -2.70
N ALA A 70 -5.80 -4.64 -2.18
CA ALA A 70 -4.77 -5.11 -1.24
C ALA A 70 -5.33 -5.58 0.10
N GLN A 71 -6.56 -5.19 0.47
CA GLN A 71 -7.23 -5.68 1.68
C GLN A 71 -8.01 -6.99 1.45
N LEU A 72 -8.36 -7.33 0.20
CA LEU A 72 -9.17 -8.52 -0.09
C LEU A 72 -8.52 -9.84 0.39
N PRO A 73 -7.21 -10.08 0.21
CA PRO A 73 -6.57 -11.31 0.70
C PRO A 73 -6.72 -11.53 2.21
N GLU A 74 -6.86 -10.45 3.00
CA GLU A 74 -7.08 -10.53 4.45
C GLU A 74 -8.53 -10.91 4.81
N LEU A 75 -9.45 -10.89 3.85
CA LEU A 75 -10.87 -11.22 4.01
C LEU A 75 -11.29 -12.47 3.23
N THR A 76 -10.37 -13.16 2.54
CA THR A 76 -10.66 -14.40 1.79
C THR A 76 -10.27 -15.64 2.59
N ASN A 77 -11.15 -16.64 2.65
CA ASN A 77 -10.92 -17.92 3.35
C ASN A 77 -10.55 -17.76 4.84
N VAL A 78 -11.19 -16.80 5.52
CA VAL A 78 -10.95 -16.52 6.94
C VAL A 78 -12.14 -16.89 7.81
N THR A 79 -11.88 -17.06 9.12
CA THR A 79 -12.91 -17.37 10.12
C THR A 79 -13.91 -16.23 10.26
N TRP A 80 -15.16 -16.56 10.64
CA TRP A 80 -16.25 -15.60 10.85
C TRP A 80 -15.90 -14.43 11.79
N HIS A 81 -15.02 -14.67 12.77
CA HIS A 81 -14.52 -13.64 13.69
C HIS A 81 -13.87 -12.47 12.93
N VAL A 82 -13.17 -12.72 11.83
CA VAL A 82 -12.53 -11.66 11.03
C VAL A 82 -13.60 -10.74 10.42
N TYR A 83 -14.65 -11.31 9.84
CA TYR A 83 -15.76 -10.52 9.29
C TYR A 83 -16.49 -9.72 10.38
N ALA A 84 -16.72 -10.32 11.55
CA ALA A 84 -17.35 -9.64 12.67
C ALA A 84 -16.49 -8.45 13.17
N MET A 85 -15.18 -8.66 13.30
CA MET A 85 -14.23 -7.63 13.72
C MET A 85 -14.11 -6.50 12.68
N THR A 86 -14.06 -6.83 11.38
CA THR A 86 -14.04 -5.83 10.31
C THR A 86 -15.32 -5.01 10.28
N ALA A 87 -16.49 -5.65 10.38
CA ALA A 87 -17.78 -4.96 10.44
C ALA A 87 -17.89 -4.07 11.67
N ALA A 88 -17.44 -4.55 12.84
CA ALA A 88 -17.37 -3.75 14.07
C ALA A 88 -16.42 -2.56 13.92
N GLY A 89 -15.25 -2.74 13.31
CA GLY A 89 -14.29 -1.67 13.06
C GLY A 89 -14.82 -0.59 12.13
N LEU A 90 -15.46 -0.96 11.02
CA LEU A 90 -16.19 -0.04 10.15
C LEU A 90 -17.30 0.68 10.92
N GLY A 91 -18.06 -0.05 11.73
CA GLY A 91 -19.09 0.52 12.61
C GLY A 91 -18.52 1.59 13.55
N ILE A 92 -17.39 1.33 14.22
CA ILE A 92 -16.72 2.30 15.08
C ILE A 92 -16.26 3.52 14.26
N ILE A 93 -15.59 3.31 13.13
CA ILE A 93 -15.05 4.42 12.33
C ILE A 93 -16.15 5.36 11.83
N TYR A 94 -17.28 4.82 11.37
CA TYR A 94 -18.40 5.61 10.84
C TYR A 94 -19.34 6.15 11.92
N LEU A 95 -19.64 5.37 12.97
CA LEU A 95 -20.64 5.76 13.98
C LEU A 95 -20.06 6.61 15.11
N PHE A 96 -18.80 6.37 15.50
CA PHE A 96 -18.17 7.07 16.63
C PHE A 96 -18.12 8.60 16.46
N PRO A 97 -17.87 9.17 15.27
CA PRO A 97 -17.91 10.62 15.06
C PRO A 97 -19.30 11.26 15.29
N TYR A 98 -20.39 10.48 15.22
CA TYR A 98 -21.74 10.98 15.46
C TYR A 98 -22.07 11.14 16.95
N LEU A 99 -21.25 10.62 17.88
CA LEU A 99 -21.48 10.83 19.30
C LEU A 99 -21.19 12.29 19.69
N PRO A 100 -22.20 13.05 20.18
CA PRO A 100 -21.99 14.44 20.55
C PRO A 100 -21.06 14.53 21.77
N LYS A 101 -20.03 15.38 21.65
CA LYS A 101 -18.98 15.73 22.64
C LYS A 101 -17.70 14.87 22.63
N ILE A 102 -17.78 13.55 22.63
CA ILE A 102 -16.58 12.68 22.73
C ILE A 102 -15.92 12.45 21.36
N GLY A 103 -16.71 12.30 20.29
CA GLY A 103 -16.22 12.00 18.94
C GLY A 103 -15.41 13.12 18.28
N LYS A 104 -15.41 14.35 18.83
CA LYS A 104 -14.64 15.49 18.30
C LYS A 104 -13.23 15.60 18.85
N LEU A 105 -12.93 14.97 19.99
CA LEU A 105 -11.65 15.13 20.68
C LEU A 105 -10.64 14.05 20.29
N ILE A 106 -11.14 12.85 19.95
CA ILE A 106 -10.31 11.67 19.71
C ILE A 106 -10.52 11.19 18.26
N PRO A 107 -9.44 10.94 17.48
CA PRO A 107 -9.56 10.33 16.17
C PRO A 107 -10.25 8.96 16.24
N SER A 108 -11.32 8.76 15.46
CA SER A 108 -12.04 7.48 15.43
C SER A 108 -11.16 6.26 15.07
N PRO A 109 -10.12 6.35 14.22
CA PRO A 109 -9.25 5.20 13.94
C PRO A 109 -8.45 4.74 15.18
N LEU A 110 -8.05 5.67 16.05
CA LEU A 110 -7.33 5.34 17.28
C LEU A 110 -8.21 4.55 18.23
N VAL A 111 -9.47 4.97 18.39
CA VAL A 111 -10.46 4.26 19.22
C VAL A 111 -10.74 2.87 18.66
N CYS A 112 -10.92 2.77 17.33
CA CYS A 112 -11.13 1.50 16.66
C CYS A 112 -10.00 0.49 16.98
N ILE A 113 -8.73 0.90 16.80
CA ILE A 113 -7.59 0.02 17.04
C ILE A 113 -7.53 -0.41 18.51
N ILE A 114 -7.62 0.52 19.47
CA ILE A 114 -7.53 0.18 20.90
C ILE A 114 -8.65 -0.78 21.31
N VAL A 115 -9.89 -0.48 20.91
CA VAL A 115 -11.06 -1.29 21.30
C VAL A 115 -10.99 -2.68 20.69
N LEU A 116 -10.73 -2.79 19.38
CA LEU A 116 -10.66 -4.09 18.71
C LEU A 116 -9.47 -4.93 19.20
N THR A 117 -8.31 -4.32 19.45
CA THR A 117 -7.16 -5.03 20.03
C THR A 117 -7.48 -5.55 21.43
N ALA A 118 -8.11 -4.73 22.29
CA ALA A 118 -8.49 -5.17 23.64
C ALA A 118 -9.49 -6.34 23.59
N VAL A 119 -10.48 -6.27 22.70
CA VAL A 119 -11.48 -7.35 22.50
C VAL A 119 -10.81 -8.62 21.98
N ALA A 120 -9.91 -8.51 20.98
CA ALA A 120 -9.22 -9.65 20.41
C ALA A 120 -8.40 -10.41 21.48
N ILE A 121 -7.70 -9.68 22.36
CA ILE A 121 -6.91 -10.27 23.45
C ILE A 121 -7.82 -10.85 24.54
N ALA A 122 -8.86 -10.14 24.95
CA ALA A 122 -9.74 -10.57 26.04
C ALA A 122 -10.54 -11.85 25.70
N VAL A 123 -10.95 -11.99 24.43
CA VAL A 123 -11.69 -13.15 23.94
C VAL A 123 -10.75 -14.26 23.45
N GLY A 124 -9.47 -13.97 23.25
CA GLY A 124 -8.48 -14.94 22.76
C GLY A 124 -8.76 -15.37 21.32
N LEU A 125 -9.12 -14.42 20.45
CA LEU A 125 -9.46 -14.72 19.06
C LEU A 125 -8.20 -15.09 18.26
N ASP A 126 -8.21 -16.27 17.65
CA ASP A 126 -7.17 -16.74 16.73
C ASP A 126 -7.36 -16.09 15.35
N ILE A 127 -6.78 -14.90 15.19
CA ILE A 127 -6.82 -14.07 13.99
C ILE A 127 -5.40 -13.65 13.64
N ARG A 128 -5.06 -13.58 12.34
CA ARG A 128 -3.78 -13.06 11.85
C ARG A 128 -3.52 -11.66 12.43
N THR A 129 -2.42 -11.53 13.16
CA THR A 129 -2.01 -10.28 13.80
C THR A 129 -0.96 -9.55 12.94
N VAL A 130 -0.71 -8.28 13.25
CA VAL A 130 0.33 -7.50 12.55
C VAL A 130 1.72 -8.11 12.74
N GLY A 131 1.97 -8.77 13.89
CA GLY A 131 3.23 -9.46 14.15
C GLY A 131 3.48 -10.66 13.24
N ASP A 132 2.41 -11.29 12.73
CA ASP A 132 2.52 -12.42 11.79
C ASP A 132 2.88 -11.95 10.37
N MET A 133 2.67 -10.67 10.06
CA MET A 133 2.96 -10.08 8.74
C MET A 133 4.41 -9.61 8.60
N GLY A 134 5.11 -9.44 9.71
CA GLY A 134 6.49 -8.97 9.73
C GLY A 134 6.97 -8.62 11.13
N GLN A 135 8.28 -8.70 11.31
CA GLN A 135 8.91 -8.31 12.57
C GLN A 135 8.88 -6.79 12.72
N LEU A 136 8.36 -6.32 13.85
CA LEU A 136 8.47 -4.92 14.22
C LEU A 136 9.93 -4.64 14.65
N PRO A 137 10.49 -3.48 14.28
CA PRO A 137 11.85 -3.14 14.66
C PRO A 137 11.94 -2.86 16.16
N ASP A 138 12.66 -3.71 16.89
CA ASP A 138 12.91 -3.57 18.33
C ASP A 138 14.20 -2.78 18.62
N THR A 139 14.92 -2.38 17.58
CA THR A 139 16.18 -1.63 17.66
C THR A 139 16.09 -0.32 16.89
N LEU A 140 16.89 0.66 17.31
CA LEU A 140 17.07 1.90 16.56
C LEU A 140 17.54 1.60 15.13
N PRO A 141 17.09 2.39 14.13
CA PRO A 141 17.52 2.21 12.75
C PRO A 141 19.02 2.40 12.66
N VAL A 142 19.73 1.33 12.32
CA VAL A 142 21.16 1.38 12.04
C VAL A 142 21.39 1.91 10.63
N PHE A 143 22.48 2.65 10.44
CA PHE A 143 22.86 3.12 9.13
C PHE A 143 23.32 1.93 8.27
N LEU A 144 22.46 1.49 7.36
CA LEU A 144 22.74 0.46 6.38
C LEU A 144 23.20 1.14 5.10
N TRP A 145 24.45 0.93 4.72
CA TRP A 145 24.92 1.33 3.40
C TRP A 145 24.45 0.28 2.38
N PRO A 146 23.75 0.66 1.28
CA PRO A 146 23.30 -0.31 0.30
C PRO A 146 24.50 -0.91 -0.44
N ASP A 147 24.75 -2.21 -0.28
CA ASP A 147 25.74 -2.98 -1.04
C ASP A 147 25.19 -3.39 -2.42
N VAL A 148 24.65 -2.42 -3.14
CA VAL A 148 24.08 -2.65 -4.49
C VAL A 148 25.10 -2.20 -5.53
N PRO A 149 25.41 -3.04 -6.54
CA PRO A 149 26.29 -2.62 -7.61
C PRO A 149 25.67 -1.43 -8.35
N LEU A 150 26.36 -0.29 -8.33
CA LEU A 150 25.98 0.95 -9.03
C LEU A 150 26.23 0.82 -10.53
N THR A 151 25.61 -0.16 -11.16
CA THR A 151 25.66 -0.37 -12.61
C THR A 151 24.53 0.40 -13.30
N PHE A 152 24.72 0.69 -14.60
CA PHE A 152 23.66 1.25 -15.44
C PHE A 152 22.40 0.38 -15.44
N GLU A 153 22.55 -0.92 -15.23
CA GLU A 153 21.46 -1.88 -15.11
C GLU A 153 20.59 -1.61 -13.86
N THR A 154 21.21 -1.35 -12.71
CA THR A 154 20.50 -0.95 -11.47
C THR A 154 19.76 0.38 -11.65
N LEU A 155 20.37 1.35 -12.32
CA LEU A 155 19.71 2.63 -12.62
C LEU A 155 18.51 2.43 -13.56
N VAL A 156 18.64 1.58 -14.59
CA VAL A 156 17.53 1.24 -15.48
C VAL A 156 16.42 0.49 -14.73
N ILE A 157 16.74 -0.42 -13.81
CA ILE A 157 15.73 -1.13 -12.99
C ILE A 157 14.94 -0.13 -12.14
N ILE A 158 15.62 0.80 -11.46
CA ILE A 158 14.97 1.81 -10.62
C ILE A 158 14.13 2.77 -11.47
N PHE A 159 14.64 3.18 -12.64
CA PHE A 159 13.94 4.11 -13.53
C PHE A 159 12.76 3.47 -14.27
N VAL A 160 12.88 2.21 -14.69
CA VAL A 160 11.83 1.42 -15.36
C VAL A 160 10.68 1.08 -14.41
N LEU A 161 10.90 1.03 -13.09
CA LEU A 161 9.79 0.96 -12.13
C LEU A 161 8.83 2.17 -12.24
N GLY A 162 9.31 3.31 -12.76
CA GLY A 162 8.49 4.47 -13.12
C GLY A 162 7.78 4.37 -14.48
N SER A 163 8.08 3.35 -15.29
CA SER A 163 7.42 3.07 -16.56
C SER A 163 6.44 1.90 -16.38
N PRO A 164 5.13 2.16 -16.20
CA PRO A 164 4.15 1.09 -16.12
C PRO A 164 3.96 0.49 -17.52
N GLY A 165 4.84 -0.42 -17.94
CA GLY A 165 4.84 -0.93 -19.30
C GLY A 165 5.51 -2.30 -19.43
N ARG A 166 4.73 -3.35 -19.11
CA ARG A 166 4.74 -4.71 -19.72
C ARG A 166 4.25 -5.83 -18.79
N ARG A 167 4.26 -5.64 -17.47
CA ARG A 167 3.89 -6.70 -16.51
C ARG A 167 2.46 -6.59 -15.95
N TRP A 168 1.83 -5.43 -16.04
CA TRP A 168 0.43 -5.24 -15.66
C TRP A 168 -0.54 -5.79 -16.70
N THR A 169 -0.18 -5.70 -18.00
CA THR A 169 -0.98 -6.29 -19.09
C THR A 169 -1.04 -7.81 -18.98
N THR A 170 0.08 -8.47 -18.69
CA THR A 170 0.14 -9.94 -18.66
C THR A 170 -0.65 -10.57 -17.51
N ARG A 171 -0.88 -9.87 -16.39
CA ARG A 171 -1.66 -10.41 -15.27
C ARG A 171 -3.16 -10.13 -15.39
N VAL A 172 -3.54 -8.99 -15.96
CA VAL A 172 -4.95 -8.65 -16.20
C VAL A 172 -5.53 -9.47 -17.36
N ASP A 173 -4.71 -9.86 -18.33
CA ASP A 173 -5.15 -10.76 -19.41
C ASP A 173 -5.29 -12.22 -18.93
N ASP A 174 -4.44 -12.69 -18.01
CA ASP A 174 -4.52 -14.05 -17.44
C ASP A 174 -5.82 -14.27 -16.61
N ASP A 175 -6.24 -13.27 -15.84
CA ASP A 175 -7.54 -13.31 -15.11
C ASP A 175 -8.75 -13.23 -16.05
N ARG A 176 -8.65 -12.55 -17.20
CA ARG A 176 -9.73 -12.50 -18.21
C ARG A 176 -9.92 -13.86 -18.89
N ASP A 177 -8.84 -14.56 -19.18
CA ASP A 177 -8.89 -15.89 -19.79
C ASP A 177 -9.49 -16.94 -18.85
N HIS A 178 -9.28 -16.81 -17.54
CA HIS A 178 -9.91 -17.67 -16.54
C HIS A 178 -11.43 -17.45 -16.44
N CYS A 179 -11.91 -16.20 -16.44
CA CYS A 179 -13.35 -15.91 -16.49
C CYS A 179 -14.03 -16.41 -17.78
N GLY A 180 -13.41 -16.20 -18.95
CA GLY A 180 -13.96 -16.66 -20.23
C GLY A 180 -13.98 -18.19 -20.40
N ARG A 181 -13.23 -18.92 -19.58
CA ARG A 181 -13.23 -20.40 -19.57
C ARG A 181 -14.34 -20.96 -18.68
N LEU A 182 -14.73 -20.27 -17.61
CA LEU A 182 -15.84 -20.65 -16.73
C LEU A 182 -17.22 -20.46 -17.42
N ASP A 183 -17.37 -19.42 -18.23
CA ASP A 183 -18.61 -19.19 -18.99
C ASP A 183 -18.88 -20.28 -20.03
N ARG A 184 -17.82 -20.87 -20.62
CA ARG A 184 -17.97 -21.96 -21.60
C ARG A 184 -18.38 -23.30 -21.00
N HIS A 185 -18.10 -23.55 -19.72
CA HIS A 185 -18.51 -24.77 -19.03
C HIS A 185 -19.94 -24.70 -18.47
N THR A 186 -20.55 -23.52 -18.45
CA THR A 186 -21.94 -23.32 -17.98
C THR A 186 -22.94 -23.30 -19.15
N GLN A 187 -22.46 -23.29 -20.40
CA GLN A 187 -23.27 -23.31 -21.63
C GLN A 187 -23.25 -24.66 -22.38
N GLN A 188 -22.76 -25.74 -21.77
CA GLN A 188 -22.91 -27.12 -22.24
C GLN A 188 -23.71 -27.93 -21.21
#